data_AF-A0A9D9XNQ6-F1
#
_entry.id   AF-A0A9D9XNQ6-F1
#
_cell.length_a   1.000
_cell.length_b   1.000
_cell.length_c   1.000
_cell.angle_alpha   90.00
_cell.angle_beta   90.00
_cell.angle_gamma   90.00
#
_symmetry.space_group_name_H-M   'P 1'
#
loop_
_entity.id
_entity.type
_entity.pdbx_description
1 polymer ?
#
loop_
_entity_poly.entity_id
_entity_poly.type
_entity_poly.pdbx_seq_one_letter_code
_entity_poly.pdbx_strand_id
1 'polypeptide(L)' 'MKNAEIQKMTFDQLVTQVGAEKDAYARLKMAHAISPIENPLRLRQARKLIARLETAISSTK' A
#
# COMPACT_ATOMS: atom_id res chain seq x y z
N MET A 1 -3.31 8.66 -0.64
CA MET A 1 -4.07 8.54 -1.90
C MET A 1 -5.56 8.61 -1.64
N LYS A 2 -6.24 9.44 -2.43
CA LYS A 2 -7.71 9.47 -2.52
C LYS A 2 -8.16 8.46 -3.56
N ASN A 3 -9.35 7.88 -3.40
CA ASN A 3 -9.86 6.85 -4.33
C ASN A 3 -9.93 7.34 -5.78
N ALA A 4 -10.17 8.64 -5.99
CA ALA A 4 -10.20 9.26 -7.31
C ALA A 4 -8.85 9.24 -8.06
N GLU A 5 -7.72 9.16 -7.34
CA GLU A 5 -6.39 9.01 -7.95
C GLU A 5 -6.14 7.55 -8.34
N ILE A 6 -6.59 6.61 -7.50
CA ILE A 6 -6.44 5.17 -7.71
C ILE A 6 -7.23 4.71 -8.95
N GLN A 7 -8.43 5.27 -9.17
CA GLN A 7 -9.24 4.94 -10.35
C GLN A 7 -8.70 5.51 -11.67
N LYS A 8 -7.77 6.48 -11.64
CA LYS A 8 -7.15 7.04 -12.85
C LYS A 8 -5.93 6.25 -13.32
N MET A 9 -5.45 5.29 -12.53
CA MET A 9 -4.29 4.46 -12.87
C MET A 9 -4.71 3.31 -13.78
N THR A 10 -3.82 2.89 -14.68
CA THR A 10 -4.03 1.70 -15.50
C THR A 10 -3.81 0.41 -14.69
N PHE A 11 -4.31 -0.72 -15.18
CA PHE A 11 -4.17 -2.02 -14.50
C PHE A 11 -2.70 -2.36 -14.21
N ASP A 12 -1.81 -2.18 -15.18
CA ASP A 12 -0.38 -2.47 -15.01
C ASP A 12 0.30 -1.56 -13.98
N GLN A 13 -0.12 -0.29 -13.92
CA GLN A 13 0.35 0.67 -12.92
C GLN A 13 -0.13 0.28 -11.52
N LEU A 14 -1.37 -0.18 -11.38
CA LEU A 14 -1.91 -0.65 -10.10
C LEU A 14 -1.14 -1.88 -9.60
N VAL A 15 -0.87 -2.86 -10.46
CA VAL A 15 -0.11 -4.07 -10.08
C VAL A 15 1.31 -3.71 -9.65
N THR A 16 1.99 -2.85 -10.42
CA THR A 16 3.35 -2.39 -10.11
C THR A 16 3.40 -1.62 -8.78
N GLN A 17 2.45 -0.72 -8.55
CA GLN A 17 2.37 0.05 -7.31
C GLN A 17 2.10 -0.85 -6.10
N VAL A 18 1.20 -1.84 -6.23
CA VAL A 18 0.93 -2.81 -5.14
C VAL A 18 2.20 -3.56 -4.74
N GLY A 19 3.01 -3.99 -5.71
CA GLY A 19 4.30 -4.64 -5.44
C GLY A 19 5.24 -3.73 -4.63
N ALA A 20 5.45 -2.50 -5.11
CA ALA A 20 6.31 -1.52 -4.45
C ALA A 20 5.85 -1.20 -3.01
N GLU A 21 4.53 -1.02 -2.80
CA GLU A 21 3.96 -0.71 -1.49
C GLU A 21 4.02 -1.91 -0.52
N LYS A 22 3.89 -3.14 -1.02
CA LYS A 22 4.07 -4.37 -0.22
C LYS A 22 5.51 -4.49 0.27
N ASP A 23 6.50 -4.23 -0.59
CA ASP A 23 7.91 -4.26 -0.21
C ASP A 23 8.27 -3.14 0.78
N ALA A 24 7.71 -1.96 0.58
CA ALA A 24 7.84 -0.86 1.53
C ALA A 24 7.24 -1.22 2.90
N TYR A 25 6.04 -1.79 2.92
CA TYR A 25 5.38 -2.24 4.15
C TYR A 25 6.17 -3.34 4.87
N ALA A 26 6.71 -4.31 4.13
CA ALA A 26 7.52 -5.39 4.70
C ALA A 26 8.79 -4.83 5.40
N ARG A 27 9.52 -3.93 4.72
CA ARG A 27 10.67 -3.23 5.30
C ARG A 27 10.29 -2.44 6.56
N LEU A 28 9.17 -1.73 6.51
CA LEU A 28 8.69 -0.90 7.62
C LEU A 28 8.25 -1.73 8.82
N LYS A 29 7.66 -2.91 8.58
CA LYS A 29 7.30 -3.89 9.62
C LYS A 29 8.55 -4.52 10.25
N MET A 30 9.55 -4.87 9.44
CA MET A 30 10.84 -5.39 9.94
C MET A 30 11.55 -4.33 10.78
N ALA A 31 11.62 -3.09 10.30
CA ALA A 31 12.19 -1.97 11.06
C ALA A 31 11.48 -1.77 12.39
N HIS A 32 10.14 -1.84 12.42
CA HIS A 32 9.37 -1.72 13.67
C HIS A 32 9.63 -2.84 14.67
N ALA A 33 9.84 -4.07 14.17
CA ALA A 33 10.11 -5.22 15.01
C ALA A 33 11.52 -5.16 15.64
N ILE A 34 12.49 -4.56 14.95
CA ILE A 34 13.85 -4.36 15.45
C ILE A 34 13.91 -3.16 16.41
N SER A 35 13.23 -2.06 16.06
CA SER A 35 13.19 -0.83 16.85
C SER A 35 11.80 -0.20 16.78
N PRO A 36 11.22 0.27 17.89
CA PRO A 36 9.97 1.00 17.87
C PRO A 36 10.08 2.22 16.93
N ILE A 37 9.29 2.24 15.86
CA ILE A 37 9.19 3.39 14.97
C ILE A 37 8.45 4.51 15.67
N GLU A 38 8.89 5.75 15.43
CA GLU A 38 8.30 6.97 16.00
C GLU A 38 6.78 7.06 15.79
N ASN A 39 6.28 6.53 14.67
CA ASN A 39 4.85 6.57 14.38
C ASN A 39 4.30 5.24 13.84
N PRO A 40 3.76 4.37 14.72
CA PRO A 40 3.11 3.12 14.34
C PRO A 40 1.89 3.30 13.43
N LEU A 41 1.26 4.48 13.39
CA LEU A 41 0.12 4.74 12.50
C LEU A 41 0.50 4.63 11.01
N ARG A 42 1.78 4.81 10.67
CA ARG A 42 2.26 4.65 9.28
C ARG A 42 2.08 3.22 8.78
N LEU A 43 2.27 2.20 9.62
CA LEU A 43 1.96 0.80 9.29
C LEU A 43 0.47 0.61 8.96
N ARG A 44 -0.41 1.26 9.72
CA ARG A 44 -1.86 1.19 9.49
C ARG A 44 -2.24 1.87 8.19
N GLN A 45 -1.66 3.03 7.91
CA GLN A 45 -1.89 3.78 6.67
C GLN A 45 -1.40 3.00 5.44
N ALA A 46 -0.20 2.43 5.49
CA ALA A 46 0.36 1.59 4.43
C ALA A 46 -0.51 0.35 4.16
N ARG A 47 -0.96 -0.36 5.21
CA ARG A 47 -1.91 -1.48 5.06
C ARG A 47 -3.20 -1.06 4.37
N LYS A 48 -3.77 0.08 4.77
CA LYS A 48 -5.01 0.60 4.18
C LYS A 48 -4.82 1.02 2.72
N LEU A 49 -3.64 1.52 2.37
CA LEU A 49 -3.30 1.87 0.99
C LEU A 49 -3.24 0.62 0.10
N ILE A 50 -2.51 -0.41 0.54
CA ILE A 50 -2.43 -1.70 -0.18
C ILE A 50 -3.82 -2.28 -0.42
N ALA A 51 -4.66 -2.34 0.62
CA ALA A 51 -6.03 -2.87 0.50
C ALA A 51 -6.88 -2.09 -0.51
N ARG A 52 -6.72 -0.75 -0.58
CA ARG A 52 -7.44 0.08 -1.56
C ARG A 52 -6.97 -0.20 -2.99
N LEU A 53 -5.66 -0.37 -3.20
CA LEU A 53 -5.10 -0.70 -4.50
C LEU A 53 -5.57 -2.11 -4.95
N GLU A 54 -5.56 -3.09 -4.06
CA GLU A 54 -6.07 -4.45 -4.34
C GLU A 54 -7.57 -4.44 -4.64
N THR A 55 -8.36 -3.64 -3.91
CA THR A 55 -9.79 -3.46 -4.19
C THR A 55 -10.01 -2.84 -5.57
N ALA A 56 -9.18 -1.87 -5.96
CA ALA A 56 -9.25 -1.28 -7.29
C ALA A 56 -8.96 -2.32 -8.38
N ILE A 57 -7.90 -3.13 -8.22
CA ILE A 57 -7.59 -4.24 -9.14
C ILE A 57 -8.78 -5.20 -9.26
N SER A 58 -9.40 -5.57 -8.14
CA SER A 58 -10.57 -6.46 -8.14
C SER A 58 -11.81 -5.83 -8.78
N SER A 59 -11.99 -4.51 -8.68
CA SER A 59 -13.14 -3.81 -9.28
C SER A 59 -13.01 -3.67 -10.79
N THR A 60 -11.80 -3.74 -11.33
CA THR A 60 -11.54 -3.66 -12.78
C THR A 60 -11.63 -5.02 -13.47
N LYS A 61 -11.69 -6.12 -12.70
CA LYS A 61 -11.80 -7.49 -13.17
C LYS A 61 -13.27 -7.88 -13.35
#